data_AF-A0A4V6DYK0-F1
#
_entry.id   AF-A0A4V6DYK0-F1
#
_cell.length_a   1.000
_cell.length_b   1.000
_cell.length_c   1.000
_cell.angle_alpha   90.00
_cell.angle_beta   90.00
_cell.angle_gamma   90.00
#
_symmetry.space_group_name_H-M   'P 1'
#
loop_
_entity.id
_entity.type
_entity.pdbx_description
1 polymer ?
#
loop_
_entity_poly.entity_id
_entity_poly.type
_entity_poly.pdbx_seq_one_letter_code
_entity_poly.pdbx_strand_id
1 'polypeptide(L)'
;MTGIDLPDGEYTAVVDGVEDGLATVFFERDGDEVGDAVLDASRLPPDGGHADAVLSVTLDGGRIEAASYEPEETERRAEAAQDRFDRLSERPPSDEGA
;
A
#
# COMPACT_ATOMS: atom_id res chain seq x y z
N MET A 1 2.72 -21.72 1.95
CA MET A 1 3.10 -20.37 1.51
C MET A 1 2.96 -20.35 0.01
N THR A 2 1.87 -19.79 -0.47
CA THR A 2 1.75 -19.31 -1.84
C THR A 2 2.89 -18.31 -2.07
N GLY A 3 3.67 -18.53 -3.12
CA GLY A 3 4.68 -17.56 -3.55
C GLY A 3 4.00 -16.33 -4.14
N ILE A 4 4.69 -15.20 -4.13
CA ILE A 4 4.25 -13.99 -4.83
C ILE A 4 4.39 -14.26 -6.33
N ASP A 5 3.30 -14.12 -7.09
CA ASP A 5 3.27 -14.36 -8.54
C ASP A 5 3.68 -13.10 -9.33
N LEU A 6 4.84 -12.54 -8.96
CA LEU A 6 5.44 -11.38 -9.61
C LEU A 6 6.88 -11.69 -9.99
N PRO A 7 7.40 -11.11 -11.09
CA PRO A 7 8.79 -11.28 -11.45
C PRO A 7 9.71 -10.64 -10.41
N ASP A 8 10.95 -11.12 -10.34
CA ASP A 8 11.96 -10.59 -9.43
C ASP A 8 12.24 -9.10 -9.71
N GLY A 9 12.63 -8.36 -8.67
CA GLY A 9 12.97 -6.94 -8.75
C GLY A 9 12.34 -6.08 -7.65
N GLU A 10 12.47 -4.76 -7.80
CA GLU A 10 11.97 -3.77 -6.83
C GLU A 10 10.51 -3.38 -7.12
N TYR A 11 9.77 -3.17 -6.03
CA TYR A 11 8.37 -2.76 -6.03
C TYR A 11 8.10 -1.83 -4.84
N THR A 12 7.06 -1.02 -4.98
CA THR A 12 6.41 -0.39 -3.82
C THR A 12 5.30 -1.33 -3.36
N ALA A 13 5.28 -1.69 -2.08
CA ALA A 13 4.23 -2.52 -1.51
C ALA A 13 3.36 -1.70 -0.55
N VAL A 14 2.05 -1.88 -0.62
CA VAL A 14 1.07 -1.22 0.25
C VAL A 14 0.35 -2.28 1.06
N VAL A 15 0.39 -2.16 2.38
CA VAL A 15 -0.36 -3.06 3.26
C VAL A 15 -1.81 -2.59 3.31
N ASP A 16 -2.73 -3.37 2.75
CA ASP A 16 -4.17 -3.08 2.80
C ASP A 16 -4.73 -3.29 4.21
N GLY A 17 -4.27 -4.33 4.89
CA GLY A 17 -4.71 -4.67 6.23
C GLY A 17 -3.93 -5.82 6.83
N VAL A 18 -4.01 -5.93 8.16
CA VAL A 18 -3.41 -7.02 8.95
C VAL A 18 -4.47 -7.66 9.84
N GLU A 19 -4.79 -8.92 9.58
CA GLU A 19 -5.85 -9.68 10.25
C GLU A 19 -5.34 -11.07 10.61
N ASP A 20 -5.58 -11.51 11.86
CA ASP A 20 -5.17 -12.84 12.35
C ASP A 20 -3.68 -13.18 12.12
N GLY A 21 -2.80 -12.16 12.09
CA GLY A 21 -1.37 -12.30 11.83
C GLY A 21 -0.98 -12.44 10.35
N LEU A 22 -1.93 -12.28 9.45
CA LEU A 22 -1.72 -12.22 8.01
C LEU A 22 -1.87 -10.78 7.51
N ALA A 23 -1.03 -10.39 6.57
CA ALA A 23 -1.10 -9.10 5.89
C ALA A 23 -1.48 -9.29 4.43
N THR A 24 -2.49 -8.57 3.97
CA THR A 24 -2.78 -8.43 2.54
C THR A 24 -1.95 -7.27 2.01
N VAL A 25 -1.16 -7.53 0.96
CA VAL A 25 -0.21 -6.57 0.41
C VAL A 25 -0.41 -6.45 -1.10
N PHE A 26 -0.59 -5.21 -1.57
CA PHE A 26 -0.60 -4.86 -2.99
C PHE A 26 0.79 -4.40 -3.42
N PHE A 27 1.22 -4.79 -4.61
CA PHE A 27 2.48 -4.38 -5.20
C PHE A 27 2.23 -3.44 -6.36
N GLU A 28 3.02 -2.39 -6.40
CA GLU A 28 2.97 -1.35 -7.41
C GLU A 28 4.33 -1.19 -8.09
N ARG A 29 4.29 -0.80 -9.36
CA ARG A 29 5.46 -0.36 -10.12
C ARG A 29 5.06 0.82 -10.99
N ASP A 30 5.87 1.88 -10.96
CA ASP A 30 5.61 3.13 -11.67
C ASP A 30 4.24 3.78 -11.36
N GLY A 31 3.69 3.49 -10.18
CA GLY A 31 2.39 4.01 -9.71
C GLY A 31 1.17 3.17 -10.11
N ASP A 32 1.37 2.06 -10.83
CA ASP A 32 0.31 1.12 -11.19
C ASP A 32 0.39 -0.14 -10.32
N GLU A 33 -0.76 -0.64 -9.84
CA GLU A 33 -0.86 -1.94 -9.19
C GLU A 33 -0.56 -3.06 -10.20
N VAL A 34 0.36 -3.94 -9.85
CA VAL A 34 0.81 -5.05 -10.70
C VAL A 34 0.47 -6.43 -10.14
N GLY A 35 0.06 -6.51 -8.88
CA GLY A 35 -0.44 -7.73 -8.25
C GLY A 35 -0.55 -7.62 -6.74
N ASP A 36 -0.95 -8.70 -6.09
CA ASP A 36 -1.16 -8.78 -4.65
C ASP A 36 -0.66 -10.11 -4.07
N ALA A 37 -0.46 -10.15 -2.75
CA ALA A 37 -0.21 -11.37 -2.01
C ALA A 37 -0.68 -11.27 -0.56
N VAL A 38 -1.05 -12.43 0.01
CA VAL A 38 -1.26 -12.60 1.44
C VAL A 38 0.01 -13.18 2.07
N LEU A 39 0.57 -12.45 3.04
CA LEU A 39 1.84 -12.75 3.69
C LEU A 39 1.65 -12.90 5.19
N ASP A 40 2.60 -13.54 5.86
CA ASP A 40 2.65 -13.53 7.33
C ASP A 40 3.13 -12.15 7.79
N ALA A 41 2.38 -11.49 8.67
CA ALA A 41 2.70 -10.12 9.12
C ALA A 41 4.06 -10.05 9.84
N SER A 42 4.54 -11.17 10.40
CA SER A 42 5.88 -11.26 11.00
C SER A 42 7.04 -11.10 10.01
N ARG A 43 6.75 -11.13 8.70
CA ARG A 43 7.73 -10.89 7.63
C ARG A 43 7.86 -9.43 7.24
N LEU A 44 6.89 -8.61 7.64
CA LEU A 44 6.94 -7.19 7.37
C LEU A 44 7.91 -6.52 8.36
N PRO A 45 8.48 -5.36 8.00
CA PRO A 45 9.19 -4.53 8.95
C PRO A 45 8.29 -4.24 10.18
N PRO A 46 8.85 -4.19 11.40
CA PRO A 46 8.07 -3.99 12.63
C PRO A 46 7.17 -2.75 12.58
N ASP A 47 7.69 -1.68 11.98
CA ASP A 47 7.02 -0.39 11.87
C ASP A 47 6.03 -0.32 10.69
N GLY A 48 6.04 -1.32 9.80
CA GLY A 48 5.16 -1.39 8.61
C GLY A 48 4.06 -2.45 8.71
N GLY A 49 3.85 -3.03 9.89
CA GLY A 49 2.84 -4.07 10.14
C GLY A 49 1.43 -3.53 10.40
N HIS A 50 1.02 -2.50 9.66
CA HIS A 50 -0.29 -1.86 9.81
C HIS A 50 -0.90 -1.49 8.46
N ALA A 51 -2.22 -1.28 8.44
CA ALA A 51 -2.91 -0.81 7.26
C ALA A 51 -2.33 0.52 6.75
N ASP A 52 -2.40 0.71 5.44
CA ASP A 52 -1.89 1.85 4.69
C ASP A 52 -0.35 2.02 4.73
N ALA A 53 0.38 1.12 5.38
CA ALA A 53 1.84 1.18 5.42
C ALA A 53 2.43 1.00 4.01
N VAL A 54 3.31 1.91 3.62
CA VAL A 54 4.06 1.81 2.37
C VAL A 54 5.44 1.24 2.63
N LEU A 55 5.82 0.24 1.84
CA LEU A 55 7.07 -0.48 1.93
C LEU A 55 7.82 -0.39 0.59
N SER A 56 9.13 -0.21 0.65
CA SER A 56 10.02 -0.55 -0.47
C SER A 56 10.40 -2.02 -0.33
N VAL A 57 10.15 -2.84 -1.36
CA VAL A 57 10.40 -4.28 -1.31
C VAL A 57 11.18 -4.79 -2.52
N THR A 58 12.06 -5.75 -2.26
CA THR A 58 12.78 -6.51 -3.30
C THR A 58 12.23 -7.92 -3.32
N LEU A 59 11.79 -8.37 -4.50
CA LEU A 59 11.34 -9.74 -4.72
C LEU A 59 12.44 -10.58 -5.39
N ASP A 60 12.62 -11.80 -4.89
CA ASP A 60 13.49 -12.83 -5.46
C ASP A 60 12.85 -14.22 -5.30
N GLY A 61 12.69 -14.94 -6.41
CA GLY A 61 12.14 -16.30 -6.43
C GLY A 61 10.71 -16.38 -5.88
N GLY A 62 9.89 -15.35 -6.10
CA GLY A 62 8.51 -15.27 -5.62
C GLY A 62 8.40 -15.07 -4.09
N ARG A 63 9.38 -14.42 -3.48
CA ARG A 63 9.40 -14.07 -2.05
C ARG A 63 9.98 -12.68 -1.84
N ILE A 64 9.65 -12.06 -0.71
CA ILE A 64 10.32 -10.83 -0.26
C ILE A 64 11.72 -11.21 0.23
N GLU A 65 12.74 -10.66 -0.43
CA GLU A 65 14.14 -10.76 -0.05
C GLU A 65 14.50 -9.63 0.94
N ALA A 66 14.02 -8.42 0.67
CA ALA A 66 14.18 -7.25 1.52
C ALA A 66 12.89 -6.42 1.56
N ALA A 67 12.62 -5.79 2.71
CA ALA A 67 11.53 -4.85 2.89
C ALA A 67 11.96 -3.73 3.86
N SER A 68 11.63 -2.49 3.50
CA SER A 68 11.87 -1.29 4.32
C SER A 68 10.59 -0.48 4.41
N TYR A 69 10.23 -0.03 5.62
CA TYR A 69 9.09 0.86 5.81
C TYR A 69 9.45 2.29 5.37
N GLU A 70 8.55 2.91 4.59
CA GLU A 70 8.69 4.25 4.03
C GLU A 70 7.69 5.20 4.70
N PRO A 71 8.01 5.79 5.87
CA PRO A 71 7.09 6.62 6.63
C PRO A 71 6.66 7.88 5.87
N GLU A 72 7.60 8.54 5.18
CA GLU A 72 7.31 9.78 4.45
C GLU A 72 6.35 9.55 3.27
N GLU A 73 6.43 8.39 2.61
CA GLU A 73 5.50 8.02 1.53
C GLU A 73 4.13 7.61 2.10
N THR A 74 4.12 6.93 3.25
CA THR A 74 2.89 6.61 3.98
C THR A 74 2.12 7.87 4.35
N GLU A 75 2.81 8.86 4.93
CA GLU A 75 2.23 10.16 5.28
C GLU A 75 1.73 10.91 4.03
N ARG A 76 2.54 10.96 2.97
CA ARG A 76 2.17 11.61 1.70
C ARG A 76 0.89 11.03 1.10
N ARG A 77 0.74 9.70 1.10
CA ARG A 77 -0.47 9.04 0.59
C ARG A 77 -1.70 9.34 1.45
N ALA A 78 -1.53 9.34 2.77
CA ALA A 78 -2.61 9.69 3.69
C ALA A 78 -3.08 11.14 3.46
N GLU A 79 -2.15 12.09 3.32
CA GLU A 79 -2.46 13.49 2.98
C GLU A 79 -3.17 13.59 1.64
N ALA A 80 -2.67 12.93 0.59
CA ALA A 80 -3.31 12.95 -0.73
C ALA A 80 -4.72 12.33 -0.72
N ALA A 81 -4.96 11.30 0.08
CA ALA A 81 -6.28 10.70 0.26
C ALA A 81 -7.22 11.68 0.97
N GLN A 82 -6.75 12.32 2.04
CA GLN A 82 -7.50 13.33 2.79
C GLN A 82 -7.86 14.54 1.92
N ASP A 83 -6.91 15.10 1.18
CA ASP A 83 -7.13 16.21 0.25
C ASP A 83 -8.20 15.89 -0.80
N ARG A 84 -8.19 14.65 -1.32
CA ARG A 84 -9.23 14.18 -2.23
C ARG A 84 -10.58 14.09 -1.53
N PHE A 85 -10.63 13.58 -0.31
CA PHE A 85 -11.86 13.49 0.46
C PHE A 85 -12.45 14.87 0.76
N ASP A 86 -11.62 15.83 1.16
CA ASP A 86 -12.04 17.20 1.46
C ASP A 86 -12.64 17.85 0.20
N ARG A 87 -11.96 17.74 -0.94
CA ARG A 87 -12.48 18.24 -2.22
C ARG A 87 -13.80 17.60 -2.65
N LEU A 88 -14.01 16.33 -2.33
CA LEU A 88 -15.29 15.64 -2.60
C LEU A 88 -16.40 16.04 -1.61
N SER A 89 -16.01 16.44 -0.40
CA SER A 89 -16.92 16.87 0.67
C SER A 89 -17.32 18.33 0.56
N GLU A 90 -16.53 19.15 -0.12
CA GLU A 90 -16.90 20.52 -0.50
C GLU A 90 -18.18 20.48 -1.33
N ARG A 91 -19.26 21.08 -0.78
CA ARG A 91 -20.55 21.16 -1.47
C ARG A 91 -20.34 21.81 -2.83
N PRO A 92 -20.76 21.18 -3.95
CA PRO A 92 -20.82 21.89 -5.21
C PRO A 92 -21.65 23.16 -5.01
N PRO A 93 -21.29 24.29 -5.66
CA PRO A 93 -22.07 25.50 -5.54
C PRO A 93 -23.53 25.15 -5.85
N SER A 94 -24.42 25.45 -4.91
CA SER A 94 -25.85 25.31 -5.17
C SER A 94 -26.14 26.17 -6.39
N ASP A 95 -26.58 25.53 -7.48
CA ASP A 95 -27.23 26.23 -8.60
C ASP A 95 -28.52 26.86 -8.05
N GLU A 96 -28.41 28.00 -7.37
CA GLU A 96 -29.53 28.89 -7.07
C GLU A 96 -29.78 29.75 -8.32
N GLY A 97 -30.20 29.07 -9.38
CA GLY A 97 -30.86 29.65 -10.53
C GLY A 97 -32.36 29.38 -10.44
N ALA A 98 -33.11 30.31 -9.84
CA ALA A 98 -34.56 30.43 -9.98
C ALA A 98 -34.97 31.91 -9.94
#